data_AF-A0A7C1GX11-F1
#
_entry.id   AF-A0A7C1GX11-F1
#
_cell.length_a   1.000
_cell.length_b   1.000
_cell.length_c   1.000
_cell.angle_alpha   90.00
_cell.angle_beta   90.00
_cell.angle_gamma   90.00
#
_symmetry.space_group_name_H-M   'P 1'
#
loop_
_entity.id
_entity.type
_entity.pdbx_description
1 polymer ?
#
loop_
_entity_poly.entity_id
_entity_poly.type
_entity_poly.pdbx_seq_one_letter_code
_entity_poly.pdbx_strand_id
1 'polypeptide(L)'
;MTDHIYGDVFDHHSVVYEYDHGVRIYAFCRTTEGCYNDYSSFVFGSKGKASIMHCQIWGENEWKWQGSCNPYQTEHDALFRAIRSGEPVNNGDYMARSTMMGIMGQISCYTGEEVTWEQVNNSEFSFGPKPEECHDDMEPPALPNDDGSYPVPTPGFTRLIEA
;
A
#
# COMPACT_ATOMS: atom_id res chain seq x y z
N MET A 1 -6.58 9.59 -18.64
CA MET A 1 -5.60 10.51 -18.04
C MET A 1 -4.28 10.23 -18.72
N THR A 2 -3.97 11.00 -19.76
CA THR A 2 -2.71 10.90 -20.52
C THR A 2 -2.19 12.29 -20.86
N ASP A 3 -2.76 13.35 -20.26
CA ASP A 3 -2.22 14.69 -20.42
C ASP A 3 -0.90 14.81 -19.65
N HIS A 4 0.00 15.63 -20.17
CA HIS A 4 1.35 15.92 -19.67
C HIS A 4 1.42 16.44 -18.22
N ILE A 5 0.27 16.69 -17.57
CA ILE A 5 0.18 17.19 -16.20
C ILE A 5 0.14 16.08 -15.14
N TYR A 6 -0.03 14.81 -15.55
CA TYR A 6 -0.09 13.67 -14.64
C TYR A 6 1.33 13.13 -14.47
N GLY A 7 1.78 12.95 -13.22
CA GLY A 7 3.17 12.65 -12.85
C GLY A 7 3.71 11.30 -13.35
N ASP A 8 4.63 10.70 -12.60
CA ASP A 8 5.38 9.49 -12.99
C ASP A 8 4.78 8.18 -12.47
N VAL A 9 3.56 8.21 -11.91
CA VAL A 9 2.92 7.05 -11.26
C VAL A 9 1.50 6.78 -11.76
N PHE A 10 1.00 5.56 -11.51
CA PHE A 10 -0.39 5.21 -11.78
C PHE A 10 -1.35 5.81 -10.75
N ASP A 11 -2.47 6.33 -11.23
CA ASP A 11 -3.59 6.73 -10.37
C ASP A 11 -4.36 5.57 -9.75
N HIS A 12 -4.32 4.39 -10.41
CA HIS A 12 -5.13 3.23 -10.05
C HIS A 12 -4.28 1.97 -9.98
N HIS A 13 -4.46 1.21 -8.90
CA HIS A 13 -3.84 -0.11 -8.72
C HIS A 13 -4.92 -1.14 -8.42
N SER A 14 -4.78 -2.32 -9.01
CA SER A 14 -5.63 -3.49 -8.76
C SER A 14 -4.72 -4.69 -8.60
N VAL A 15 -4.52 -5.12 -7.37
CA VAL A 15 -3.61 -6.21 -7.02
C VAL A 15 -4.41 -7.33 -6.38
N VAL A 16 -4.11 -8.57 -6.78
CA VAL A 16 -4.63 -9.76 -6.13
C VAL A 16 -3.47 -10.48 -5.48
N TYR A 17 -3.47 -10.54 -4.15
CA TYR A 17 -2.51 -11.35 -3.40
C TYR A 17 -3.12 -12.71 -3.14
N GLU A 18 -2.36 -13.76 -3.41
CA GLU A 18 -2.71 -15.14 -3.06
C GLU A 18 -1.85 -15.60 -1.89
N TYR A 19 -2.52 -16.04 -0.83
CA TYR A 19 -1.90 -16.66 0.34
C TYR A 19 -2.07 -18.17 0.29
N ASP A 20 -1.30 -18.86 1.13
CA ASP A 20 -1.46 -20.29 1.37
C ASP A 20 -2.93 -20.66 1.62
N HIS A 21 -3.29 -21.87 1.21
CA HIS A 21 -4.65 -22.41 1.29
C HIS A 21 -5.70 -21.65 0.46
N GLY A 22 -5.27 -20.84 -0.52
CA GLY A 22 -6.14 -20.21 -1.52
C GLY A 22 -6.88 -18.98 -1.01
N VAL A 23 -6.46 -18.39 0.11
CA VAL A 23 -7.00 -17.12 0.60
C VAL A 23 -6.52 -16.01 -0.32
N ARG A 24 -7.44 -15.13 -0.74
CA ARG A 24 -7.12 -14.01 -1.61
C ARG A 24 -7.44 -12.67 -0.96
N ILE A 25 -6.53 -11.71 -1.17
CA ILE A 25 -6.75 -10.30 -0.87
C ILE A 25 -6.84 -9.56 -2.19
N TYR A 26 -7.95 -8.84 -2.37
CA TYR A 26 -8.15 -7.95 -3.51
C TYR A 26 -7.92 -6.52 -3.03
N ALA A 27 -6.79 -5.93 -3.41
CA ALA A 27 -6.40 -4.59 -3.02
C ALA A 27 -6.59 -3.64 -4.21
N PHE A 28 -7.47 -2.64 -4.01
CA PHE A 28 -7.75 -1.61 -4.99
C PHE A 28 -7.38 -0.26 -4.42
N CYS A 29 -6.69 0.56 -5.20
CA CYS A 29 -6.36 1.93 -4.83
C CYS A 29 -6.72 2.86 -5.98
N ARG A 30 -7.26 4.03 -5.65
CA ARG A 30 -7.48 5.12 -6.58
C ARG A 30 -7.18 6.46 -5.91
N THR A 31 -6.40 7.30 -6.59
CA THR A 31 -6.10 8.68 -6.16
C THR A 31 -6.74 9.77 -7.04
N THR A 32 -7.46 9.41 -8.09
CA THR A 32 -8.14 10.37 -8.97
C THR A 32 -9.22 11.18 -8.25
N GLU A 33 -9.10 12.50 -8.36
CA GLU A 33 -10.05 13.48 -7.81
C GLU A 33 -11.41 13.48 -8.53
N GLY A 34 -12.42 14.09 -7.89
CA GLY A 34 -13.75 14.27 -8.49
C GLY A 34 -14.59 12.99 -8.64
N CYS A 35 -14.14 11.87 -8.08
CA CYS A 35 -14.79 10.58 -8.19
C CYS A 35 -15.43 10.13 -6.85
N TYR A 36 -16.27 9.09 -6.88
CA TYR A 36 -16.86 8.51 -5.66
C TYR A 36 -15.77 7.98 -4.73
N ASN A 37 -15.72 8.48 -3.48
CA ASN A 37 -14.72 8.08 -2.49
C ASN A 37 -15.25 6.93 -1.63
N ASP A 38 -14.49 5.84 -1.59
CA ASP A 38 -14.69 4.73 -0.66
C ASP A 38 -13.37 4.35 -0.04
N TYR A 39 -13.37 4.21 1.29
CA TYR A 39 -12.27 3.65 2.05
C TYR A 39 -12.83 2.51 2.89
N SER A 40 -12.63 1.30 2.38
CA SER A 40 -13.25 0.11 2.93
C SER A 40 -12.26 -1.03 3.03
N SER A 41 -12.54 -1.95 3.96
CA SER A 41 -11.78 -3.18 4.14
C SER A 41 -12.76 -4.22 4.61
N PHE A 42 -13.03 -5.20 3.73
CA PHE A 42 -14.00 -6.25 3.97
C PHE A 42 -13.31 -7.60 4.09
N VAL A 43 -13.79 -8.39 5.04
CA VAL A 43 -13.43 -9.81 5.18
C VAL A 43 -14.67 -10.62 4.87
N PHE A 44 -14.55 -11.57 3.94
CA PHE A 44 -15.64 -12.46 3.56
C PHE A 44 -15.35 -13.86 4.08
N GLY A 45 -16.36 -14.49 4.68
CA GLY A 45 -16.32 -15.89 5.10
C GLY A 45 -17.54 -16.64 4.59
N SER A 46 -17.53 -17.97 4.74
CA SER A 46 -18.64 -18.83 4.30
C SER A 46 -19.95 -18.60 5.07
N LYS A 47 -19.88 -17.95 6.25
CA LYS A 47 -20.99 -17.75 7.18
C LYS A 47 -21.33 -16.28 7.43
N GLY A 48 -20.68 -15.36 6.72
CA GLY A 48 -20.85 -13.94 6.98
C GLY A 48 -19.77 -13.07 6.35
N LYS A 49 -19.80 -11.78 6.69
CA LYS A 49 -18.78 -10.81 6.29
C LYS A 49 -18.53 -9.80 7.40
N ALA A 50 -17.37 -9.18 7.41
CA ALA A 50 -17.03 -8.10 8.31
C ALA A 50 -16.53 -6.88 7.55
N SER A 51 -16.90 -5.69 8.01
CA SER A 51 -16.33 -4.41 7.60
C SER A 51 -15.42 -3.93 8.72
N ILE A 52 -14.11 -3.91 8.47
CA ILE A 52 -13.11 -3.47 9.43
C ILE A 52 -13.28 -1.96 9.68
N MET A 53 -13.45 -1.19 8.61
CA MET A 53 -13.58 0.26 8.69
C MET A 53 -14.85 0.74 9.40
N HIS A 54 -15.88 -0.10 9.45
CA HIS A 54 -17.14 0.23 10.12
C HIS A 54 -17.34 -0.57 11.42
N CYS A 55 -16.33 -1.33 11.86
CA CYS A 55 -16.38 -2.18 13.05
C CYS A 55 -17.67 -3.01 13.15
N GLN A 56 -18.05 -3.68 12.05
CA GLN A 56 -19.32 -4.39 11.93
C GLN A 56 -19.14 -5.77 11.31
N ILE A 57 -19.86 -6.76 11.85
CA ILE A 57 -19.93 -8.15 11.40
C ILE A 57 -21.39 -8.47 11.09
N TRP A 58 -21.63 -9.10 9.94
CA TRP A 58 -22.92 -9.66 9.52
C TRP A 58 -22.79 -11.18 9.37
N GLY A 59 -23.84 -11.93 9.71
CA GLY A 59 -23.89 -13.39 9.57
C GLY A 59 -24.37 -14.08 10.83
N GLU A 60 -23.95 -15.34 11.03
CA GLU A 60 -24.35 -16.14 12.21
C GLU A 60 -23.99 -15.50 13.56
N ASN A 61 -22.90 -14.71 13.60
CA ASN A 61 -22.42 -14.00 14.79
C ASN A 61 -22.44 -12.49 14.55
N GLU A 62 -23.63 -11.95 14.30
CA GLU A 62 -23.79 -10.51 14.06
C GLU A 62 -23.31 -9.68 15.25
N TRP A 63 -22.51 -8.65 14.95
CA TRP A 63 -21.99 -7.74 15.95
C TRP A 63 -21.70 -6.38 15.32
N LYS A 64 -21.92 -5.31 16.07
CA LYS A 64 -21.58 -3.96 15.64
C LYS A 64 -21.08 -3.15 16.82
N TRP A 65 -19.94 -2.50 16.65
CA TRP A 65 -19.43 -1.55 17.64
C TRP A 65 -20.42 -0.39 17.84
N GLN A 66 -20.75 -0.09 19.10
CA GLN A 66 -21.71 0.97 19.47
C GLN A 66 -21.04 2.20 20.10
N GLY A 67 -19.73 2.15 20.35
CA GLY A 67 -19.01 3.26 20.96
C GLY A 67 -18.49 4.27 19.94
N SER A 68 -17.87 5.33 20.45
CA SER A 68 -17.11 6.30 19.65
C SER A 68 -15.63 6.20 19.99
N CYS A 69 -14.79 6.37 18.98
CA CYS A 69 -13.34 6.42 19.13
C CYS A 69 -12.79 7.34 18.04
N ASN A 70 -11.81 8.18 18.39
CA ASN A 70 -10.96 8.81 17.40
C ASN A 70 -9.69 7.95 17.28
N PRO A 71 -9.53 7.17 16.19
CA PRO A 71 -8.41 6.25 16.07
C PRO A 71 -7.06 6.96 16.16
N TYR A 72 -6.94 8.17 15.60
CA TYR A 72 -5.71 8.96 15.68
C TYR A 72 -5.37 9.38 17.12
N GLN A 73 -6.38 9.75 17.91
CA GLN A 73 -6.15 10.09 19.31
C GLN A 73 -5.72 8.86 20.11
N THR A 74 -6.36 7.71 19.88
CA THR A 74 -6.02 6.46 20.55
C THR A 74 -4.58 6.01 20.26
N GLU A 75 -4.13 6.13 19.01
CA GLU A 75 -2.74 5.85 18.64
C GLU A 75 -1.75 6.80 19.34
N HIS A 76 -2.07 8.10 19.40
CA HIS A 76 -1.25 9.07 20.14
C HIS A 76 -1.23 8.80 21.65
N ASP A 77 -2.36 8.45 22.26
CA ASP A 77 -2.43 8.09 23.67
C ASP A 77 -1.56 6.85 23.96
N ALA A 78 -1.59 5.86 23.07
CA ALA A 78 -0.75 4.67 23.17
C ALA A 78 0.75 5.03 23.05
N LEU A 79 1.12 5.85 22.07
CA LEU A 79 2.49 6.32 21.87
C LEU A 79 3.01 7.08 23.09
N PHE A 80 2.27 8.08 23.58
CA PHE A 80 2.71 8.89 24.72
C PHE A 80 2.76 8.12 26.02
N ARG A 81 1.81 7.20 26.24
CA ARG A 81 1.84 6.29 27.39
C ARG A 81 3.10 5.43 27.35
N ALA A 82 3.42 4.82 26.21
CA ALA A 82 4.60 3.97 26.05
C ALA A 82 5.91 4.72 26.34
N ILE A 83 6.03 5.96 25.84
CA ILE A 83 7.18 6.84 26.11
C ILE A 83 7.28 7.15 27.61
N ARG A 84 6.17 7.50 28.26
CA ARG A 84 6.16 7.93 29.66
C ARG A 84 6.35 6.77 30.64
N SER A 85 5.82 5.59 30.34
CA SER A 85 5.98 4.40 31.17
C SER A 85 7.33 3.70 30.96
N GLY A 86 7.99 3.94 29.82
CA GLY A 86 9.17 3.18 29.42
C GLY A 86 8.81 1.75 28.96
N GLU A 87 7.55 1.51 28.58
CA GLU A 87 7.06 0.24 28.05
C GLU A 87 6.70 0.42 26.57
N PRO A 88 7.63 0.16 25.63
CA PRO A 88 7.40 0.37 24.21
C PRO A 88 6.29 -0.51 23.65
N VAL A 89 5.45 0.06 22.78
CA VAL A 89 4.55 -0.71 21.92
C VAL A 89 5.32 -1.05 20.64
N ASN A 90 5.45 -2.34 20.33
CA ASN A 90 6.15 -2.80 19.13
C ASN A 90 5.17 -3.46 18.16
N ASN A 91 4.89 -2.75 17.08
CA ASN A 91 4.03 -3.16 15.98
C ASN A 91 4.84 -3.52 14.71
N GLY A 92 6.17 -3.65 14.85
CA GLY A 92 7.10 -3.74 13.73
C GLY A 92 6.90 -4.97 12.84
N ASP A 93 6.54 -6.11 13.41
CA ASP A 93 6.38 -7.36 12.65
C ASP A 93 5.32 -7.24 11.55
N TYR A 94 4.11 -6.78 11.90
CA TYR A 94 3.06 -6.63 10.90
C TYR A 94 3.22 -5.36 10.08
N MET A 95 3.78 -4.28 10.65
CA MET A 95 4.05 -3.04 9.92
C MET A 95 4.99 -3.29 8.75
N ALA A 96 6.15 -3.90 9.00
CA ALA A 96 7.15 -4.20 7.96
C ALA A 96 6.56 -5.07 6.84
N ARG A 97 5.78 -6.09 7.21
CA ARG A 97 5.11 -6.96 6.23
C ARG A 97 4.06 -6.21 5.41
N SER A 98 3.22 -5.38 6.03
CA SER A 98 2.22 -4.60 5.31
C SER A 98 2.84 -3.58 4.34
N THR A 99 3.96 -2.97 4.73
CA THR A 99 4.73 -2.08 3.84
C THR A 99 5.29 -2.86 2.66
N MET A 100 5.89 -4.03 2.90
CA MET A 100 6.41 -4.88 1.84
C MET A 100 5.32 -5.36 0.89
N MET A 101 4.11 -5.67 1.40
CA MET A 101 2.97 -5.96 0.52
C MET A 101 2.65 -4.79 -0.42
N GLY A 102 2.66 -3.55 0.09
CA GLY A 102 2.46 -2.36 -0.74
C GLY A 102 3.52 -2.23 -1.85
N ILE A 103 4.80 -2.44 -1.51
CA ILE A 103 5.92 -2.44 -2.46
C ILE A 103 5.75 -3.55 -3.50
N MET A 104 5.45 -4.78 -3.05
CA MET A 104 5.21 -5.94 -3.91
C MET A 104 4.08 -5.68 -4.92
N GLY A 105 2.97 -5.11 -4.47
CA GLY A 105 1.85 -4.75 -5.34
C GLY A 105 2.23 -3.67 -6.36
N GLN A 106 3.00 -2.66 -5.96
CA GLN A 106 3.50 -1.64 -6.88
C GLN A 106 4.40 -2.26 -7.95
N ILE A 107 5.38 -3.09 -7.56
CA ILE A 107 6.28 -3.76 -8.49
C ILE A 107 5.49 -4.62 -9.48
N SER A 108 4.53 -5.42 -9.00
CA SER A 108 3.68 -6.26 -9.86
C SER A 108 2.87 -5.42 -10.84
N CYS A 109 2.25 -4.31 -10.40
CA CYS A 109 1.52 -3.41 -11.31
C CYS A 109 2.44 -2.75 -12.35
N TYR A 110 3.62 -2.28 -11.96
CA TYR A 110 4.53 -1.55 -12.85
C TYR A 110 5.19 -2.46 -13.89
N THR A 111 5.58 -3.67 -13.48
CA THR A 111 6.20 -4.67 -14.37
C THR A 111 5.17 -5.44 -15.18
N GLY A 112 3.96 -5.61 -14.65
CA GLY A 112 2.94 -6.51 -15.18
C GLY A 112 3.23 -7.99 -14.90
N GLU A 113 4.19 -8.29 -14.02
CA GLU A 113 4.64 -9.64 -13.71
C GLU A 113 3.95 -10.20 -12.46
N GLU A 114 3.85 -11.53 -12.41
CA GLU A 114 3.62 -12.22 -11.14
C GLU A 114 4.87 -12.08 -10.27
N VAL A 115 4.69 -11.62 -9.05
CA VAL A 115 5.77 -11.40 -8.10
C VAL A 115 5.46 -12.23 -6.86
N THR A 116 6.46 -12.97 -6.36
CA THR A 116 6.34 -13.78 -5.15
C THR A 116 6.87 -13.02 -3.94
N TRP A 117 6.41 -13.43 -2.75
CA TRP A 117 6.89 -12.87 -1.48
C TRP A 117 8.40 -13.05 -1.30
N GLU A 118 8.94 -14.20 -1.70
CA GLU A 118 10.37 -14.49 -1.60
C GLU A 118 11.20 -13.59 -2.51
N GLN A 119 10.77 -13.39 -3.77
CA GLN A 119 11.46 -12.51 -4.72
C GLN A 119 11.60 -11.08 -4.18
N VAL A 120 10.53 -10.49 -3.64
CA VAL A 120 10.60 -9.10 -3.12
C VAL A 120 11.41 -8.98 -1.84
N ASN A 121 11.40 -9.98 -0.96
CA ASN A 121 12.18 -9.93 0.27
C ASN A 121 13.67 -10.18 0.05
N ASN A 122 14.05 -10.85 -1.05
CA ASN A 122 15.43 -11.09 -1.42
C ASN A 122 15.95 -10.12 -2.50
N SER A 123 15.14 -9.14 -2.90
CA SER A 123 15.51 -8.19 -3.95
C SER A 123 16.44 -7.11 -3.41
N GLU A 124 17.50 -6.82 -4.16
CA GLU A 124 18.39 -5.68 -3.93
C GLU A 124 17.94 -4.41 -4.68
N PHE A 125 16.77 -4.46 -5.33
CA PHE A 125 16.22 -3.32 -6.06
C PHE A 125 15.90 -2.16 -5.11
N SER A 126 16.29 -0.96 -5.52
CA SER A 126 15.88 0.30 -4.89
C SER A 126 15.68 1.35 -5.97
N PHE A 127 14.68 2.22 -5.78
CA PHE A 127 14.61 3.46 -6.54
C PHE A 127 15.75 4.37 -6.09
N GLY A 128 16.48 4.92 -7.06
CA GLY A 128 17.53 5.90 -6.78
C GLY A 128 16.96 7.32 -6.61
N PRO A 129 17.76 8.25 -6.07
CA PRO A 129 19.08 8.07 -5.43
C PRO A 129 18.96 7.34 -4.09
N LYS A 130 20.07 6.77 -3.59
CA LYS A 130 20.06 6.26 -2.22
C LYS A 130 19.96 7.41 -1.21
N PRO A 131 19.37 7.20 -0.01
CA PRO A 131 19.25 8.26 0.99
C PRO A 131 20.57 8.98 1.32
N GLU A 132 21.68 8.25 1.36
CA GLU A 132 23.03 8.78 1.58
C GLU A 132 23.62 9.59 0.41
N GLU A 133 23.03 9.49 -0.78
CA GLU A 133 23.40 10.25 -1.99
C GLU A 133 22.53 11.49 -2.17
N CYS A 134 21.42 11.59 -1.44
CA CYS A 134 20.55 12.77 -1.47
C CYS A 134 21.27 14.00 -0.92
N HIS A 135 21.25 15.10 -1.67
CA HIS A 135 21.78 16.38 -1.23
C HIS A 135 20.93 17.55 -1.76
N ASP A 136 21.05 18.70 -1.11
CA ASP A 136 20.42 19.93 -1.59
C ASP A 136 20.93 20.25 -3.01
N ASP A 137 20.05 20.82 -3.83
CA ASP A 137 20.33 21.17 -5.24
C ASP A 137 20.67 19.99 -6.17
N MET A 138 20.35 18.74 -5.78
CA MET A 138 20.50 17.61 -6.68
C MET A 138 19.49 17.64 -7.83
N GLU A 139 19.90 17.14 -8.99
CA GLU A 139 18.96 16.88 -10.08
C GLU A 139 17.99 15.76 -9.67
N PRO A 140 16.68 15.90 -9.94
CA PRO A 140 15.71 14.87 -9.62
C PRO A 140 15.97 13.60 -10.46
N PRO A 141 15.71 12.40 -9.91
CA PRO A 141 15.98 11.14 -10.61
C PRO A 141 15.09 10.93 -11.86
N ALA A 142 13.95 11.61 -11.92
CA ALA A 142 13.07 11.63 -13.09
C ALA A 142 12.91 13.07 -13.58
N LEU A 143 13.15 13.28 -14.88
CA LEU A 143 12.95 14.55 -15.57
C LEU A 143 11.80 14.41 -16.57
N PRO A 144 11.07 15.50 -16.87
CA PRO A 144 10.06 15.48 -17.92
C PRO A 144 10.71 15.30 -19.30
N ASN A 145 9.97 14.65 -20.19
CA ASN A 145 10.25 14.57 -21.62
C ASN A 145 10.09 15.95 -22.29
N ASP A 146 10.49 16.07 -23.56
CA ASP A 146 10.38 17.31 -24.36
C ASP A 146 8.95 17.86 -24.43
N ASP A 147 7.93 17.00 -24.29
CA ASP A 147 6.51 17.36 -24.30
C ASP A 147 5.93 17.68 -22.91
N GLY A 148 6.77 17.67 -21.87
CA GLY A 148 6.41 17.94 -20.48
C GLY A 148 5.88 16.74 -19.70
N SER A 149 5.67 15.57 -20.34
CA SER A 149 5.26 14.34 -19.65
C SER A 149 6.40 13.71 -18.85
N TYR A 150 6.09 12.96 -17.80
CA TYR A 150 7.10 12.18 -17.06
C TYR A 150 7.16 10.73 -17.56
N PRO A 151 8.31 10.05 -17.42
CA PRO A 151 8.40 8.62 -17.69
C PRO A 151 7.53 7.85 -16.69
N VAL A 152 6.63 7.02 -17.21
CA VAL A 152 5.73 6.18 -16.43
C VAL A 152 6.03 4.71 -16.73
N PRO A 153 6.06 3.82 -15.72
CA PRO A 153 6.22 2.39 -15.93
C PRO A 153 5.20 1.84 -16.94
N THR A 154 5.68 1.07 -17.91
CA THR A 154 4.84 0.37 -18.89
C THR A 154 4.75 -1.12 -18.53
N PRO A 155 3.58 -1.63 -18.10
CA PRO A 155 3.41 -3.04 -17.76
C PRO A 155 3.70 -3.95 -18.97
N GLY A 156 4.34 -5.09 -18.73
CA GLY A 156 4.83 -6.01 -19.76
C GLY A 156 6.23 -5.68 -20.30
N PHE A 157 6.68 -4.42 -20.18
CA PHE A 157 7.97 -3.94 -20.69
C PHE A 157 8.93 -3.51 -19.58
N THR A 158 8.42 -2.92 -18.51
CA THR A 158 9.24 -2.48 -17.37
C THR A 158 9.76 -3.69 -16.61
N ARG A 159 11.03 -3.66 -16.21
CA ARG A 159 11.68 -4.67 -15.36
C ARG A 159 12.31 -3.97 -14.18
N LEU A 160 11.94 -4.38 -12.97
CA LEU A 160 12.42 -3.76 -11.72
C LEU A 160 13.20 -4.75 -10.85
N ILE A 161 12.71 -5.99 -10.76
CA ILE A 161 13.36 -7.07 -10.03
C ILE A 161 13.64 -8.22 -11.00
N GLU A 162 14.70 -8.99 -10.72
CA GLU A 162 14.95 -10.22 -11.47
C GLU A 162 13.90 -11.28 -11.09
N ALA A 163 13.45 -12.05 -12.08
CA ALA A 163 12.51 -13.15 -11.89
C ALA A 163 13.20 -14.39 -11.33
#